data_AF-A0AAQ5Z576-F1
#
_entry.id   AF-A0AAQ5Z576-F1
#
_cell.length_a   1.000
_cell.length_b   1.000
_cell.length_c   1.000
_cell.angle_alpha   90.00
_cell.angle_beta   90.00
_cell.angle_gamma   90.00
#
_symmetry.space_group_name_H-M   'P 1'
#
loop_
_entity.id
_entity.type
_entity.pdbx_description
1 polymer ?
#
loop_
_entity_poly.entity_id
_entity_poly.type
_entity_poly.pdbx_seq_one_letter_code
_entity_poly.pdbx_strand_id
1 'polypeptide(L)'
;MGSAPYPAGEWKGKGRGGLQELGCMPWKVSKQKGGGGEVVVGPSLTPPAIYHEKQRRELCALHALNNVFQDGTAFSRDTLQEIYQRLSPSTMVTPHKKSMLGNGNYDVNVIMAALQTRGFEAVWWDKRRDVGSIELSNVEGFILNVPSNLRWGPLRLPLKRQHWIGVREVGGVYYNLDSKLRNPQPIGNPDELRKFLRQQLRGKNCELLLVVSEEVEAHQTWRSDG
;
A
#
# COMPACT_ATOMS: atom_id res chain seq x y z
N MET A 1 -19.76 -4.30 -58.92
CA MET A 1 -20.75 -3.22 -59.11
C MET A 1 -21.99 -3.59 -58.30
N GLY A 2 -22.27 -2.84 -57.22
CA GLY A 2 -23.55 -2.69 -56.49
C GLY A 2 -24.23 -3.95 -55.90
N SER A 3 -25.06 -3.92 -54.87
CA SER A 3 -25.45 -2.96 -53.82
C SER A 3 -26.36 -3.77 -52.86
N ALA A 4 -26.38 -3.42 -51.57
CA ALA A 4 -27.23 -4.04 -50.53
C ALA A 4 -28.76 -3.79 -50.76
N PRO A 5 -29.69 -4.34 -49.93
CA PRO A 5 -29.92 -3.84 -48.55
C PRO A 5 -30.35 -4.89 -47.49
N TYR A 6 -30.26 -4.47 -46.22
CA TYR A 6 -30.77 -5.11 -44.98
C TYR A 6 -32.31 -5.00 -44.84
N PRO A 7 -32.92 -5.69 -43.85
CA PRO A 7 -33.33 -5.01 -42.60
C PRO A 7 -32.99 -5.83 -41.32
N ALA A 8 -32.45 -5.22 -40.25
CA ALA A 8 -33.10 -4.49 -39.14
C ALA A 8 -33.74 -5.40 -38.07
N GLY A 9 -33.06 -5.48 -36.92
CA GLY A 9 -33.58 -5.96 -35.64
C GLY A 9 -32.87 -5.24 -34.50
N GLU A 10 -33.59 -4.32 -33.85
CA GLU A 10 -33.14 -3.39 -32.82
C GLU A 10 -32.71 -4.07 -31.51
N TRP A 11 -31.46 -3.89 -31.07
CA TRP A 11 -31.10 -4.00 -29.66
C TRP A 11 -30.61 -2.65 -29.14
N LYS A 12 -31.56 -1.88 -28.61
CA LYS A 12 -31.31 -0.70 -27.76
C LYS A 12 -30.89 -1.19 -26.38
N GLY A 13 -29.61 -1.01 -26.05
CA GLY A 13 -29.07 -1.24 -24.71
C GLY A 13 -27.98 -0.22 -24.39
N LYS A 14 -28.39 1.01 -24.05
CA LYS A 14 -27.51 2.03 -23.47
C LYS A 14 -27.01 1.53 -22.11
N GLY A 15 -25.72 1.24 -22.03
CA GLY A 15 -24.99 1.11 -20.77
C GLY A 15 -23.55 1.48 -21.00
N ARG A 16 -23.21 2.76 -20.80
CA ARG A 16 -21.82 3.23 -20.80
C ARG A 16 -21.05 2.41 -19.76
N GLY A 17 -20.22 1.49 -20.20
CA GLY A 17 -19.21 0.84 -19.37
C GLY A 17 -18.19 1.89 -18.96
N GLY A 18 -18.48 2.62 -17.89
CA GLY A 18 -17.53 3.51 -17.25
C GLY A 18 -16.33 2.70 -16.78
N LEU A 19 -15.15 3.07 -17.27
CA LEU A 19 -13.86 2.65 -16.77
C LEU A 19 -13.84 2.88 -15.25
N GLN A 20 -14.04 1.82 -14.45
CA GLN A 20 -14.03 1.94 -13.00
C GLN A 20 -12.61 2.32 -12.55
N GLU A 21 -12.47 3.56 -12.10
CA GLU A 21 -11.23 4.11 -11.57
C GLU A 21 -10.84 3.39 -10.27
N LEU A 22 -9.83 2.51 -10.35
CA LEU A 22 -9.20 1.84 -9.21
C LEU A 22 -8.21 2.77 -8.47
N GLY A 23 -8.67 3.96 -8.07
CA GLY A 23 -7.93 4.82 -7.13
C GLY A 23 -8.06 4.34 -5.68
N CYS A 24 -7.40 5.02 -4.75
CA CYS A 24 -7.48 4.82 -3.29
C CYS A 24 -8.92 4.96 -2.74
N MET A 25 -9.78 3.97 -3.01
CA MET A 25 -11.15 3.93 -2.53
C MET A 25 -11.18 3.45 -1.07
N PRO A 26 -12.08 3.99 -0.22
CA PRO A 26 -12.26 3.47 1.13
C PRO A 26 -12.68 1.99 1.05
N TRP A 27 -11.90 1.11 1.67
CA TRP A 27 -12.26 -0.28 1.84
C TRP A 27 -13.52 -0.35 2.70
N LYS A 28 -14.56 -1.02 2.18
CA LYS A 28 -15.79 -1.26 2.95
C LYS A 28 -15.62 -2.56 3.71
N VAL A 29 -15.45 -2.46 5.03
CA VAL A 29 -15.54 -3.63 5.92
C VAL A 29 -16.96 -4.18 5.83
N SER A 30 -17.12 -5.43 5.39
CA SER A 30 -18.39 -6.13 5.56
C SER A 30 -18.61 -6.37 7.06
N LYS A 31 -19.67 -5.79 7.64
CA LYS A 31 -20.10 -6.13 9.00
C LYS A 31 -20.50 -7.61 9.03
N GLN A 32 -19.70 -8.44 9.67
CA GLN A 32 -20.11 -9.79 10.03
C GLN A 32 -21.09 -9.70 11.21
N LYS A 33 -22.31 -10.20 11.01
CA LYS A 33 -23.34 -10.27 12.04
C LYS A 33 -22.97 -11.42 12.98
N GLY A 34 -22.18 -11.14 14.01
CA GLY A 34 -21.84 -12.11 15.07
C GLY A 34 -23.03 -12.32 16.00
N GLY A 35 -23.55 -13.56 16.03
CA GLY A 35 -24.54 -14.01 16.99
C GLY A 35 -23.96 -14.07 18.41
N GLY A 36 -24.81 -13.81 19.40
CA GLY A 36 -24.45 -13.79 20.81
C GLY A 36 -23.97 -15.15 21.30
N GLY A 37 -22.74 -15.20 21.79
CA GLY A 37 -22.18 -16.25 22.60
C GLY A 37 -21.29 -15.59 23.65
N GLU A 38 -21.57 -15.87 24.91
CA GLU A 38 -20.90 -15.32 26.10
C GLU A 38 -19.42 -15.75 26.10
N VAL A 39 -18.50 -14.78 26.07
CA VAL A 39 -17.05 -15.02 26.09
C VAL A 39 -16.49 -14.49 27.42
N VAL A 40 -15.90 -15.40 28.18
CA VAL A 40 -15.18 -15.16 29.43
C VAL A 40 -14.07 -14.13 29.20
N VAL A 41 -14.07 -13.07 30.01
CA VAL A 41 -13.22 -11.88 29.83
C VAL A 41 -11.90 -11.97 30.61
N GLY A 42 -10.78 -11.89 29.88
CA GLY A 42 -9.48 -11.38 30.37
C GLY A 42 -8.35 -11.58 29.34
N PRO A 43 -7.31 -10.72 29.23
CA PRO A 43 -7.08 -9.40 29.87
C PRO A 43 -7.03 -8.19 28.88
N SER A 44 -7.09 -6.99 29.46
CA SER A 44 -6.95 -5.62 28.86
C SER A 44 -8.06 -5.15 27.90
N LEU A 45 -8.92 -4.25 28.40
CA LEU A 45 -10.08 -3.63 27.72
C LEU A 45 -9.73 -2.39 26.88
N THR A 46 -8.44 -2.07 26.71
CA THR A 46 -8.03 -0.92 25.90
C THR A 46 -7.74 -1.40 24.48
N PRO A 47 -8.43 -0.87 23.45
CA PRO A 47 -8.06 -1.17 22.07
C PRO A 47 -6.59 -0.79 21.87
N PRO A 48 -5.82 -1.61 21.14
CA PRO A 48 -4.39 -1.36 20.93
C PRO A 48 -4.20 0.02 20.31
N ALA A 49 -3.26 0.80 20.84
CA ALA A 49 -2.95 2.11 20.30
C ALA A 49 -2.26 1.93 18.93
N ILE A 50 -2.97 2.28 17.86
CA ILE A 50 -2.44 2.18 16.49
C ILE A 50 -1.65 3.45 16.19
N TYR A 51 -0.36 3.29 15.90
CA TYR A 51 0.45 4.38 15.39
C TYR A 51 0.04 4.70 13.94
N HIS A 52 -0.24 5.97 13.67
CA HIS A 52 -0.59 6.45 12.33
C HIS A 52 -0.02 7.83 12.05
N GLU A 53 0.99 7.86 11.20
CA GLU A 53 1.57 9.09 10.69
C GLU A 53 0.85 9.56 9.43
N LYS A 54 0.36 10.80 9.48
CA LYS A 54 -0.32 11.46 8.37
C LYS A 54 0.67 12.15 7.46
N GLN A 55 0.39 12.10 6.17
CA GLN A 55 1.29 12.60 5.14
C GLN A 55 1.52 14.10 5.31
N ARG A 56 2.80 14.47 5.35
CA ARG A 56 3.25 15.85 5.18
C ARG A 56 4.08 15.93 3.90
N ARG A 57 3.69 16.81 2.97
CA ARG A 57 4.36 17.00 1.66
C ARG A 57 4.33 15.72 0.82
N GLU A 58 5.39 15.38 0.08
CA GLU A 58 5.43 14.18 -0.77
C GLU A 58 6.09 12.96 -0.10
N LEU A 59 6.29 12.99 1.23
CA LEU A 59 7.00 11.97 2.04
C LEU A 59 6.23 10.65 2.25
N CYS A 60 5.42 10.21 1.28
CA CYS A 60 4.58 9.02 1.42
C CYS A 60 5.38 7.74 1.73
N ALA A 61 6.59 7.58 1.17
CA ALA A 61 7.47 6.44 1.47
C ALA A 61 7.91 6.40 2.94
N LEU A 62 8.32 7.55 3.51
CA LEU A 62 8.70 7.68 4.91
C LEU A 62 7.55 7.25 5.83
N HIS A 63 6.37 7.80 5.58
CA HIS A 63 5.21 7.52 6.41
C HIS A 63 4.71 6.09 6.24
N ALA A 64 4.81 5.50 5.04
CA ALA A 64 4.48 4.09 4.83
C ALA A 64 5.39 3.18 5.67
N LEU A 65 6.71 3.45 5.69
CA LEU A 65 7.66 2.74 6.53
C LEU A 65 7.32 2.89 8.02
N ASN A 66 7.23 4.11 8.54
CA ASN A 66 6.91 4.34 9.96
C ASN A 66 5.56 3.73 10.39
N ASN A 67 4.58 3.76 9.49
CA ASN A 67 3.28 3.13 9.73
C ASN A 67 3.37 1.61 9.76
N VAL A 68 4.15 0.96 8.87
CA VAL A 68 4.35 -0.50 8.92
C VAL A 68 5.04 -0.90 10.22
N PHE A 69 6.07 -0.17 10.64
CA PHE A 69 6.82 -0.44 11.86
C PHE A 69 6.10 0.02 13.15
N GLN A 70 4.94 0.67 13.02
CA GLN A 70 4.17 1.23 14.13
C GLN A 70 5.01 2.15 15.05
N ASP A 71 5.99 2.86 14.49
CA ASP A 71 6.94 3.71 15.21
C ASP A 71 7.35 4.93 14.36
N GLY A 72 7.09 6.13 14.87
CA GLY A 72 7.44 7.40 14.21
C GLY A 72 8.91 7.76 14.23
N THR A 73 9.71 7.02 15.01
CA THR A 73 11.15 7.13 15.07
C THR A 73 11.85 6.01 14.31
N ALA A 74 11.09 5.12 13.65
CA ALA A 74 11.64 4.04 12.86
C ALA A 74 12.49 4.58 11.69
N PHE A 75 11.97 5.55 10.98
CA PHE A 75 12.69 6.20 9.90
C PHE A 75 12.54 7.70 10.00
N SER A 76 13.62 8.39 9.65
CA SER A 76 13.63 9.84 9.56
C SER A 76 13.79 10.28 8.10
N ARG A 77 13.29 11.48 7.80
CA ARG A 77 13.52 12.11 6.49
C ARG A 77 15.01 12.17 6.17
N ASP A 78 15.84 12.50 7.16
CA ASP A 78 17.26 12.72 6.94
C ASP A 78 17.97 11.39 6.61
N THR A 79 17.58 10.29 7.26
CA THR A 79 18.04 8.93 6.92
C THR A 79 17.66 8.54 5.49
N LEU A 80 16.40 8.73 5.08
CA LEU A 80 15.97 8.43 3.71
C LEU A 80 16.66 9.34 2.68
N GLN A 81 16.91 10.60 3.04
CA GLN A 81 17.61 11.55 2.19
C GLN A 81 19.08 11.17 1.97
N GLU A 82 19.76 10.67 3.00
CA GLU A 82 21.13 10.14 2.92
C GLU A 82 21.18 8.90 2.02
N ILE A 83 20.27 7.95 2.23
CA ILE A 83 20.14 6.76 1.38
C ILE A 83 19.93 7.16 -0.08
N TYR A 84 19.01 8.08 -0.35
CA TYR A 84 18.74 8.58 -1.69
C TYR A 84 19.99 9.18 -2.34
N GLN A 85 20.76 9.99 -1.61
CA GLN A 85 22.00 10.60 -2.12
C GLN A 85 23.07 9.54 -2.44
N ARG A 86 23.19 8.51 -1.60
CA ARG A 86 24.13 7.41 -1.81
C ARG A 86 23.77 6.57 -3.04
N LEU A 87 22.48 6.36 -3.30
CA LEU A 87 21.99 5.62 -4.47
C LEU A 87 22.04 6.44 -5.78
N SER A 88 22.06 7.78 -5.69
CA SER A 88 22.07 8.69 -6.85
C SER A 88 23.27 9.68 -6.85
N PRO A 89 24.52 9.20 -6.84
CA PRO A 89 25.71 10.05 -6.67
C PRO A 89 25.92 11.08 -7.80
N SER A 90 25.39 10.83 -9.00
CA SER A 90 25.55 11.68 -10.19
C SER A 90 24.72 12.97 -10.19
N THR A 91 23.83 13.18 -9.21
CA THR A 91 23.09 14.45 -9.04
C THR A 91 23.85 15.50 -8.21
N MET A 92 25.04 15.16 -7.73
CA MET A 92 25.88 15.95 -6.81
C MET A 92 26.73 17.05 -7.48
N VAL A 93 26.24 17.71 -8.52
CA VAL A 93 26.94 18.84 -9.15
C VAL A 93 26.04 20.07 -9.14
N THR A 94 25.75 20.63 -7.96
CA THR A 94 25.52 22.10 -7.77
C THR A 94 25.29 22.47 -6.30
N PRO A 95 26.00 23.48 -5.75
CA PRO A 95 25.86 23.92 -4.35
C PRO A 95 24.45 24.41 -3.95
N HIS A 96 23.64 24.87 -4.92
CA HIS A 96 22.30 25.41 -4.67
C HIS A 96 21.22 24.34 -4.41
N LYS A 97 21.50 23.04 -4.60
CA LYS A 97 20.52 21.96 -4.39
C LYS A 97 20.52 21.35 -2.99
N LYS A 98 21.49 21.67 -2.12
CA LYS A 98 21.58 21.10 -0.76
C LYS A 98 20.53 21.64 0.22
N SER A 99 19.84 22.75 -0.08
CA SER A 99 18.96 23.43 0.89
C SER A 99 17.47 23.45 0.51
N MET A 100 17.08 23.17 -0.73
CA MET A 100 15.67 23.29 -1.16
C MET A 100 15.29 22.18 -2.14
N LEU A 101 14.25 21.39 -1.81
CA LEU A 101 13.53 20.43 -2.69
C LEU A 101 14.07 18.99 -2.86
N GLY A 102 14.42 18.31 -1.76
CA GLY A 102 14.11 16.88 -1.65
C GLY A 102 12.63 16.74 -1.27
N ASN A 103 11.71 16.77 -2.23
CA ASN A 103 10.26 16.90 -1.95
C ASN A 103 9.63 15.73 -1.17
N GLY A 104 10.37 14.62 -1.01
CA GLY A 104 9.92 13.40 -0.33
C GLY A 104 9.45 12.28 -1.25
N ASN A 105 9.52 12.48 -2.57
CA ASN A 105 9.18 11.46 -3.58
C ASN A 105 10.28 10.40 -3.70
N TYR A 106 10.46 9.60 -2.65
CA TYR A 106 11.41 8.49 -2.65
C TYR A 106 10.88 7.30 -3.46
N ASP A 107 11.75 6.71 -4.26
CA ASP A 107 11.45 5.50 -5.03
C ASP A 107 11.63 4.22 -4.20
N VAL A 108 11.37 3.07 -4.84
CA VAL A 108 11.44 1.76 -4.19
C VAL A 108 12.84 1.41 -3.70
N ASN A 109 13.91 1.88 -4.35
CA ASN A 109 15.28 1.53 -3.96
C ASN A 109 15.62 2.17 -2.61
N VAL A 110 15.11 3.38 -2.35
CA VAL A 110 15.24 4.03 -1.05
C VAL A 110 14.49 3.25 0.02
N ILE A 111 13.29 2.74 -0.28
CA ILE A 111 12.50 1.91 0.63
C ILE A 111 13.25 0.62 0.97
N MET A 112 13.73 -0.11 -0.04
CA MET A 112 14.49 -1.35 0.15
C MET A 112 15.75 -1.13 0.98
N ALA A 113 16.56 -0.13 0.61
CA ALA A 113 17.79 0.18 1.33
C ALA A 113 17.50 0.64 2.77
N ALA A 114 16.39 1.34 3.03
CA ALA A 114 15.99 1.73 4.37
C ALA A 114 15.64 0.49 5.23
N LEU A 115 14.84 -0.44 4.70
CA LEU A 115 14.51 -1.69 5.40
C LEU A 115 15.76 -2.48 5.80
N GLN A 116 16.73 -2.56 4.88
CA GLN A 116 18.01 -3.25 5.12
C GLN A 116 18.81 -2.63 6.27
N THR A 117 18.71 -1.32 6.51
CA THR A 117 19.37 -0.69 7.67
C THR A 117 18.83 -1.18 9.02
N ARG A 118 17.69 -1.90 9.02
CA ARG A 118 17.00 -2.40 10.21
C ARG A 118 16.87 -3.93 10.28
N GLY A 119 17.54 -4.68 9.41
CA GLY A 119 17.43 -6.15 9.41
C GLY A 119 16.18 -6.70 8.72
N PHE A 120 15.59 -5.91 7.81
CA PHE A 120 14.41 -6.30 7.04
C PHE A 120 14.69 -6.24 5.55
N GLU A 121 13.98 -7.07 4.80
CA GLU A 121 13.99 -7.10 3.34
C GLU A 121 12.60 -6.77 2.78
N ALA A 122 12.60 -6.22 1.56
CA ALA A 122 11.39 -6.00 0.79
C ALA A 122 11.29 -7.02 -0.35
N VAL A 123 10.37 -7.97 -0.20
CA VAL A 123 10.11 -9.00 -1.21
C VAL A 123 9.08 -8.47 -2.19
N TRP A 124 9.44 -8.44 -3.47
CA TRP A 124 8.50 -8.05 -4.52
C TRP A 124 7.50 -9.17 -4.80
N TRP A 125 6.22 -8.90 -4.57
CA TRP A 125 5.18 -9.88 -4.85
C TRP A 125 4.87 -10.00 -6.34
N ASP A 126 4.95 -11.22 -6.88
CA ASP A 126 4.51 -11.51 -8.24
C ASP A 126 2.98 -11.56 -8.31
N LYS A 127 2.37 -10.56 -8.95
CA LYS A 127 0.91 -10.43 -9.11
C LYS A 127 0.23 -11.61 -9.80
N ARG A 128 0.99 -12.46 -10.49
CA ARG A 128 0.48 -13.66 -11.16
C ARG A 128 0.22 -14.80 -10.18
N ARG A 129 0.79 -14.73 -8.97
CA ARG A 129 0.58 -15.70 -7.89
C ARG A 129 -0.61 -15.31 -7.02
N ASP A 130 -1.30 -16.30 -6.46
CA ASP A 130 -2.38 -16.02 -5.51
C ASP A 130 -1.80 -15.57 -4.17
N VAL A 131 -2.30 -14.45 -3.64
CA VAL A 131 -1.93 -13.94 -2.30
C VAL A 131 -2.29 -14.92 -1.17
N GLY A 132 -3.06 -15.97 -1.46
CA GLY A 132 -3.29 -17.08 -0.56
C GLY A 132 -2.02 -17.86 -0.19
N SER A 133 -0.98 -17.86 -1.04
CA SER A 133 0.29 -18.53 -0.76
C SER A 133 1.29 -17.64 0.00
N ILE A 134 0.86 -16.50 0.53
CA ILE A 134 1.66 -15.68 1.45
C ILE A 134 1.47 -16.25 2.85
N GLU A 135 2.58 -16.59 3.50
CA GLU A 135 2.60 -16.95 4.91
C GLU A 135 2.56 -15.68 5.76
N LEU A 136 1.35 -15.25 6.12
CA LEU A 136 1.10 -13.94 6.73
C LEU A 136 1.78 -13.79 8.09
N SER A 137 2.00 -14.89 8.83
CA SER A 137 2.68 -14.85 10.14
C SER A 137 4.15 -14.47 10.04
N ASN A 138 4.76 -14.67 8.86
CA ASN A 138 6.16 -14.37 8.60
C ASN A 138 6.34 -12.98 7.96
N VAL A 139 5.26 -12.23 7.75
CA VAL A 139 5.28 -10.90 7.14
C VAL A 139 5.03 -9.84 8.19
N GLU A 140 6.02 -8.95 8.38
CA GLU A 140 5.90 -7.81 9.28
C GLU A 140 4.88 -6.81 8.72
N GLY A 141 4.87 -6.54 7.43
CA GLY A 141 3.81 -5.74 6.86
C GLY A 141 3.88 -5.67 5.36
N PHE A 142 3.00 -4.87 4.79
CA PHE A 142 2.90 -4.72 3.36
C PHE A 142 3.06 -3.26 2.98
N ILE A 143 3.85 -3.01 1.94
CA ILE A 143 3.96 -1.70 1.32
C ILE A 143 3.38 -1.82 -0.08
N LEU A 144 2.34 -1.03 -0.38
CA LEU A 144 1.76 -0.99 -1.72
C LEU A 144 2.13 0.31 -2.43
N ASN A 145 2.45 0.19 -3.71
CA ASN A 145 2.57 1.33 -4.62
C ASN A 145 1.26 1.47 -5.39
N VAL A 146 0.40 2.43 -5.06
CA VAL A 146 -0.92 2.57 -5.68
C VAL A 146 -1.05 3.87 -6.49
N PRO A 147 -1.80 3.87 -7.60
CA PRO A 147 -2.08 5.10 -8.33
C PRO A 147 -2.99 6.02 -7.51
N SER A 148 -2.53 7.24 -7.26
CA SER A 148 -3.25 8.28 -6.54
C SER A 148 -3.52 9.49 -7.43
N ASN A 149 -4.76 9.98 -7.40
CA ASN A 149 -5.11 11.23 -8.08
C ASN A 149 -4.53 12.43 -7.32
N LEU A 150 -3.96 13.39 -8.05
CA LEU A 150 -3.53 14.66 -7.48
C LEU A 150 -4.76 15.52 -7.15
N ARG A 151 -4.88 15.96 -5.90
CA ARG A 151 -5.90 16.93 -5.48
C ARG A 151 -5.30 18.34 -5.51
N TRP A 152 -5.87 19.22 -6.34
CA TRP A 152 -5.55 20.63 -6.34
C TRP A 152 -6.82 21.40 -5.96
N GLY A 153 -6.97 21.68 -4.66
CA GLY A 153 -8.21 22.24 -4.11
C GLY A 153 -9.42 21.31 -4.37
N PRO A 154 -10.57 21.83 -4.85
CA PRO A 154 -11.74 21.00 -5.17
C PRO A 154 -11.56 20.16 -6.45
N LEU A 155 -10.54 20.44 -7.27
CA LEU A 155 -10.32 19.78 -8.55
C LEU A 155 -9.48 18.51 -8.38
N ARG A 156 -10.00 17.38 -8.90
CA ARG A 156 -9.24 16.14 -9.08
C ARG A 156 -8.63 16.19 -10.48
N LEU A 157 -7.32 16.42 -10.55
CA LEU A 157 -6.63 16.37 -11.83
C LEU A 157 -6.43 14.90 -12.24
N PRO A 158 -6.60 14.55 -13.52
CA PRO A 158 -6.40 13.18 -14.03
C PRO A 158 -4.92 12.77 -14.07
N LEU A 159 -4.04 13.51 -13.39
CA LEU A 159 -2.63 13.16 -13.25
C LEU A 159 -2.47 12.16 -12.11
N LYS A 160 -2.27 10.89 -12.49
CA LYS A 160 -2.01 9.79 -11.55
C LYS A 160 -0.55 9.85 -11.13
N ARG A 161 -0.31 10.00 -9.83
CA ARG A 161 1.02 9.84 -9.22
C ARG A 161 1.04 8.56 -8.41
N GLN A 162 2.19 7.92 -8.37
CA GLN A 162 2.41 6.79 -7.47
C GLN A 162 2.40 7.25 -6.02
N HIS A 163 1.91 6.39 -5.15
CA HIS A 163 1.71 6.68 -3.73
C HIS A 163 1.95 5.42 -2.92
N TRP A 164 2.88 5.52 -1.97
CA TRP A 164 3.22 4.44 -1.06
C TRP A 164 2.24 4.41 0.11
N ILE A 165 1.66 3.24 0.38
CA ILE A 165 0.80 2.99 1.54
C ILE A 165 1.33 1.80 2.34
N GLY A 166 1.20 1.88 3.67
CA GLY A 166 1.49 0.77 4.57
C GLY A 166 0.23 0.01 4.96
N VAL A 167 0.35 -1.30 5.12
CA VAL A 167 -0.66 -2.17 5.72
C VAL A 167 0.03 -3.03 6.78
N ARG A 168 -0.54 -3.09 7.98
CA ARG A 168 0.04 -3.79 9.13
C ARG A 168 -1.06 -4.40 10.00
N GLU A 169 -0.77 -5.55 10.59
CA GLU A 169 -1.58 -6.14 11.65
C GLU A 169 -1.27 -5.46 12.99
N VAL A 170 -2.31 -5.01 13.70
CA VAL A 170 -2.19 -4.46 15.05
C VAL A 170 -3.29 -5.06 15.91
N GLY A 171 -2.91 -5.89 16.89
CA GLY A 171 -3.84 -6.58 17.77
C GLY A 171 -4.85 -7.48 17.05
N GLY A 172 -4.40 -8.32 16.12
CA GLY A 172 -5.25 -9.29 15.41
C GLY A 172 -6.05 -8.76 14.24
N VAL A 173 -5.90 -7.46 13.90
CA VAL A 173 -6.64 -6.81 12.82
C VAL A 173 -5.65 -6.10 11.88
N TYR A 174 -5.80 -6.33 10.57
CA TYR A 174 -5.06 -5.59 9.56
C TYR A 174 -5.68 -4.22 9.33
N TYR A 175 -4.83 -3.21 9.19
CA TYR A 175 -5.24 -1.84 8.91
C TYR A 175 -4.58 -1.32 7.64
N ASN A 176 -5.35 -0.59 6.84
CA ASN A 176 -4.82 0.32 5.85
C ASN A 176 -4.36 1.59 6.56
N LEU A 177 -3.05 1.81 6.52
CA LEU A 177 -2.35 2.92 7.14
C LEU A 177 -1.86 3.93 6.10
N ASP A 178 -2.60 4.08 4.99
CA ASP A 178 -2.36 5.17 4.05
C ASP A 178 -2.30 6.51 4.80
N SER A 179 -1.17 7.19 4.64
CA SER A 179 -0.87 8.46 5.29
C SER A 179 -1.78 9.60 4.83
N LYS A 180 -2.53 9.44 3.72
CA LYS A 180 -3.58 10.37 3.28
C LYS A 180 -4.91 10.20 4.03
N LEU A 181 -5.09 9.10 4.76
CA LEU A 181 -6.30 8.86 5.53
C LEU A 181 -6.33 9.76 6.77
N ARG A 182 -7.54 10.10 7.22
CA ARG A 182 -7.71 10.85 8.48
C ARG A 182 -7.44 9.98 9.70
N ASN A 183 -7.70 8.68 9.62
CA ASN A 183 -7.49 7.68 10.66
C ASN A 183 -7.19 6.33 9.98
N PRO A 184 -6.50 5.38 10.65
CA PRO A 184 -6.38 4.00 10.20
C PRO A 184 -7.72 3.43 9.76
N GLN A 185 -7.74 2.74 8.62
CA GLN A 185 -8.95 2.06 8.15
C GLN A 185 -8.81 0.56 8.38
N PRO A 186 -9.65 -0.06 9.23
CA PRO A 186 -9.60 -1.51 9.41
C PRO A 186 -9.89 -2.20 8.08
N ILE A 187 -9.06 -3.18 7.75
CA ILE A 187 -9.30 -4.11 6.64
C ILE A 187 -10.04 -5.33 7.20
N GLY A 188 -9.54 -5.90 8.29
CA GLY A 188 -10.15 -7.03 8.98
C GLY A 188 -9.14 -8.14 9.30
N ASN A 189 -9.62 -9.38 9.26
CA ASN A 189 -8.84 -10.59 9.50
C ASN A 189 -7.98 -10.99 8.27
N PRO A 190 -7.19 -12.08 8.33
CA PRO A 190 -6.38 -12.56 7.21
C PRO A 190 -7.12 -12.73 5.87
N ASP A 191 -8.37 -13.20 5.89
CA ASP A 191 -9.14 -13.43 4.65
C ASP A 191 -9.61 -12.13 4.01
N GLU A 192 -10.03 -11.16 4.82
CA GLU A 192 -10.36 -9.81 4.35
C GLU A 192 -9.11 -9.08 3.84
N LEU A 193 -7.93 -9.29 4.47
CA LEU A 193 -6.66 -8.81 3.94
C LEU A 193 -6.38 -9.40 2.55
N ARG A 194 -6.45 -10.72 2.38
CA ARG A 194 -6.22 -11.36 1.08
C ARG A 194 -7.16 -10.81 0.01
N LYS A 195 -8.45 -10.62 0.36
CA LYS A 195 -9.43 -10.01 -0.55
C LYS A 195 -9.06 -8.56 -0.90
N PHE A 196 -8.62 -7.77 0.07
CA PHE A 196 -8.12 -6.41 -0.14
C PHE A 196 -6.91 -6.40 -1.10
N LEU A 197 -5.90 -7.23 -0.85
CA LEU A 197 -4.70 -7.32 -1.69
C LEU A 197 -5.05 -7.75 -3.13
N ARG A 198 -5.91 -8.77 -3.31
CA ARG A 198 -6.39 -9.17 -4.64
C ARG A 198 -7.07 -8.02 -5.37
N GLN A 199 -7.88 -7.22 -4.67
CA GLN A 199 -8.53 -6.07 -5.28
C GLN A 199 -7.53 -5.00 -5.73
N GLN A 200 -6.52 -4.69 -4.92
CA GLN A 200 -5.49 -3.71 -5.26
C GLN A 200 -4.65 -4.18 -6.46
N LEU A 201 -4.23 -5.45 -6.47
CA LEU A 201 -3.35 -6.01 -7.50
C LEU A 201 -4.01 -6.17 -8.88
N ARG A 202 -5.36 -6.13 -8.96
CA ARG A 202 -6.08 -6.03 -10.24
C ARG A 202 -5.79 -4.71 -10.98
N GLY A 203 -5.33 -3.68 -10.28
CA GLY A 203 -4.92 -2.41 -10.88
C GLY A 203 -3.63 -2.56 -11.68
N LYS A 204 -3.62 -2.07 -12.93
CA LYS A 204 -2.46 -2.17 -13.84
C LYS A 204 -1.15 -1.65 -13.23
N ASN A 205 -1.22 -0.63 -12.38
CA ASN A 205 -0.04 0.05 -11.82
C ASN A 205 0.07 -0.08 -10.29
N CYS A 206 -0.47 -1.15 -9.70
CA CYS A 206 -0.38 -1.40 -8.25
C CYS A 206 0.76 -2.38 -7.92
N GLU A 207 1.80 -2.01 -7.20
CA GLU A 207 2.86 -2.95 -6.77
C GLU A 207 2.68 -3.32 -5.31
N LEU A 208 3.18 -4.50 -4.90
CA LEU A 208 3.11 -4.99 -3.53
C LEU A 208 4.50 -5.49 -3.11
N LEU A 209 4.97 -4.97 -1.99
CA LEU A 209 6.16 -5.42 -1.30
C LEU A 209 5.74 -6.07 0.01
N LEU A 210 6.30 -7.23 0.31
CA LEU A 210 6.23 -7.84 1.64
C LEU A 210 7.45 -7.36 2.44
N VAL A 211 7.22 -6.83 3.62
CA VAL A 211 8.28 -6.48 4.58
C VAL A 211 8.48 -7.67 5.48
N VAL A 212 9.66 -8.28 5.42
CA VAL A 212 10.00 -9.52 6.13
C VAL A 212 11.37 -9.36 6.79
N SER A 213 11.68 -10.16 7.81
CA SER A 213 13.05 -10.16 8.36
C SER A 213 14.03 -10.74 7.35
N GLU A 214 15.32 -10.40 7.48
CA GLU A 214 16.39 -11.00 6.68
C GLU A 214 16.38 -12.53 6.74
N GLU A 215 16.09 -13.11 7.90
CA GLU A 215 16.01 -14.57 8.08
C GLU A 215 14.84 -15.17 7.28
N VAL A 216 13.67 -14.54 7.31
CA VAL A 216 12.50 -15.01 6.55
C VAL A 216 12.76 -14.93 5.05
N GLU A 217 13.45 -13.88 4.59
CA GLU A 217 13.82 -13.78 3.18
C GLU A 217 14.87 -14.82 2.78
N ALA A 218 15.92 -15.01 3.59
CA ALA A 218 16.97 -15.98 3.33
C ALA A 218 16.43 -17.41 3.16
N HIS A 219 15.43 -17.78 3.96
CA HIS A 219 14.79 -19.09 3.90
C HIS A 219 13.54 -19.12 3.01
N GLN A 220 13.12 -17.97 2.47
CA GLN A 220 11.91 -17.80 1.69
C GLN A 220 10.64 -18.30 2.41
N THR A 221 10.57 -18.19 3.73
CA THR A 221 9.44 -18.72 4.52
C THR A 221 8.20 -17.81 4.49
N TRP A 222 8.28 -16.66 3.83
CA TRP A 222 7.13 -15.78 3.54
C TRP A 222 6.18 -16.36 2.50
N ARG A 223 6.58 -17.39 1.77
CA ARG A 223 5.71 -18.17 0.89
C ARG A 223 5.36 -19.49 1.57
N SER A 224 4.08 -19.84 1.56
CA SER A 224 3.65 -21.18 1.89
C SER A 224 3.86 -22.05 0.65
N ASP A 225 4.55 -23.18 0.80
CA ASP A 225 4.57 -24.21 -0.24
C ASP A 225 3.13 -24.74 -0.36
N GLY A 226 2.51 -24.48 -1.51
CA GLY A 226 1.12 -24.86 -1.79
C GLY A 226 0.94 -26.36 -1.95
#